data_AF-A0A7K0WNS7-F1
#
_entry.id   AF-A0A7K0WNS7-F1
#
_cell.length_a   1.000
_cell.length_b   1.000
_cell.length_c   1.000
_cell.angle_alpha   90.00
_cell.angle_beta   90.00
_cell.angle_gamma   90.00
#
_symmetry.space_group_name_H-M   'P 1'
#
loop_
_entity.id
_entity.type
_entity.pdbx_description
1 polymer ?
#
loop_
_entity_poly.entity_id
_entity_poly.type
_entity_poly.pdbx_seq_one_letter_code
_entity_poly.pdbx_strand_id
1 'polypeptide(L)'
;MSSSAYELVIFGGNAGGLSVAVSLQEAGLDQVRILEPSSAVAFPELVGEHQLDVGYGETVRSIALADASSTESDDPNERALIVTTDRHAYRTRAVVIAQRGDNPDWRPPISAKIGERILIDQIPATAVDEDVLVIGHTDHAVEIASALATAGAGVVLAGGGMNPARLSPAGESWLRRLERERRATLLYRSIPDQVDEVDGYPMAFFGDRRTPDLQFDHVVFASERTLIKPEAVGVSTEALDSGRVFFIGDVELADEGLQVAPGFDIARVVANVFEGIELVEPPSAAERRRGFTSAIEELCAENYNATITHFEPTHSDLWVLRVRPDRGEISHLPGQYASLGLGYWEARVDDAEDPRLEEQWEKLVRRSYSISSRMFDEHGYLSGEEGVEELEFYIVLVPPTEDNVPGLTPRLALKRPGDRIYLGPKVAGRYTLAAVTDPLSTVLFFSTGTGEAPHNAMVVELLRKGHRGPILSAVSVREWADLGYLKQHRELEERYANYHYLPMPTREPDVPKRYIQSLITEGTLTSDYGITLDPEHTNVYLCGNPSMIGLPEEVDGVEVFPETTGVVELLAAKGFSIDHRKQRGNLHFEEYW
;
A
#
# COMPACT_ATOMS: atom_id res chain seq x y z
N MET A 1 53.57 18.54 -13.56
CA MET A 1 52.82 17.36 -13.07
C MET A 1 51.64 17.21 -14.00
N SER A 2 51.45 16.03 -14.61
CA SER A 2 50.38 15.82 -15.58
C SER A 2 49.03 15.81 -14.85
N SER A 3 48.19 16.84 -14.98
CA SER A 3 46.82 16.77 -14.46
C SER A 3 46.01 15.88 -15.40
N SER A 4 45.63 14.69 -14.95
CA SER A 4 44.63 13.90 -15.67
C SER A 4 43.32 14.69 -15.68
N ALA A 5 42.73 14.85 -16.86
CA ALA A 5 41.39 15.39 -16.99
C ALA A 5 40.40 14.27 -16.63
N TYR A 6 39.43 14.59 -15.77
CA TYR A 6 38.29 13.74 -15.44
C TYR A 6 37.02 14.44 -15.90
N GLU A 7 35.96 13.70 -16.19
CA GLU A 7 34.67 14.33 -16.47
C GLU A 7 33.97 14.72 -15.17
N LEU A 8 34.08 13.86 -14.15
CA LEU A 8 33.48 14.04 -12.85
C LEU A 8 34.44 13.64 -11.73
N VAL A 9 34.52 14.48 -10.70
CA VAL A 9 35.18 14.15 -9.44
C VAL A 9 34.14 14.12 -8.32
N ILE A 10 34.10 13.03 -7.58
CA ILE A 10 33.17 12.82 -6.46
C ILE A 10 34.00 12.78 -5.18
N PHE A 11 33.67 13.63 -4.21
CA PHE A 11 34.29 13.60 -2.89
C PHE A 11 33.40 12.86 -1.90
N GLY A 12 33.87 11.71 -1.41
CA GLY A 12 33.16 10.79 -0.54
C GLY A 12 32.71 9.53 -1.27
N GLY A 13 33.23 8.38 -0.86
CA GLY A 13 32.84 7.05 -1.33
C GLY A 13 31.79 6.40 -0.45
N ASN A 14 30.82 7.18 0.04
CA ASN A 14 29.64 6.65 0.73
C ASN A 14 28.58 6.19 -0.29
N ALA A 15 27.44 5.67 0.19
CA ALA A 15 26.38 5.14 -0.66
C ALA A 15 25.92 6.14 -1.73
N GLY A 16 25.78 7.42 -1.37
CA GLY A 16 25.42 8.49 -2.30
C GLY A 16 26.47 8.72 -3.39
N GLY A 17 27.75 8.80 -3.01
CA GLY A 17 28.85 9.00 -3.96
C GLY A 17 29.03 7.83 -4.92
N LEU A 18 28.92 6.60 -4.42
CA LEU A 18 28.96 5.39 -5.24
C LEU A 18 27.77 5.31 -6.19
N SER A 19 26.58 5.70 -5.73
CA SER A 19 25.39 5.74 -6.60
C SER A 19 25.58 6.67 -7.79
N VAL A 20 26.10 7.87 -7.56
CA VAL A 20 26.39 8.82 -8.64
C VAL A 20 27.42 8.25 -9.61
N ALA A 21 28.50 7.66 -9.10
CA ALA A 21 29.55 7.08 -9.93
C ALA A 21 28.99 5.97 -10.83
N VAL A 22 28.31 4.99 -10.23
CA VAL A 22 27.75 3.84 -10.93
C VAL A 22 26.72 4.29 -11.97
N SER A 23 25.73 5.10 -11.56
CA SER A 23 24.65 5.51 -12.47
C SER A 23 25.16 6.30 -13.68
N LEU A 24 26.11 7.21 -13.49
CA LEU A 24 26.64 8.01 -14.61
C LEU A 24 27.58 7.19 -15.50
N GLN A 25 28.40 6.29 -14.94
CA GLN A 25 29.23 5.39 -15.74
C GLN A 25 28.40 4.41 -16.57
N GLU A 26 27.33 3.85 -16.00
CA GLU A 26 26.40 2.98 -16.74
C GLU A 26 25.68 3.72 -17.88
N ALA A 27 25.46 5.02 -17.71
CA ALA A 27 24.93 5.90 -18.75
C ALA A 27 25.98 6.39 -19.76
N GLY A 28 27.25 5.95 -19.63
CA GLY A 28 28.32 6.20 -20.59
C GLY A 28 29.25 7.37 -20.24
N LEU A 29 29.18 7.92 -19.02
CA LEU A 29 30.15 8.93 -18.58
C LEU A 29 31.50 8.25 -18.26
N ASP A 30 32.55 8.64 -18.97
CA ASP A 30 33.88 8.10 -18.78
C ASP A 30 34.67 8.91 -17.73
N GLN A 31 35.77 8.35 -17.21
CA GLN A 31 36.70 9.08 -16.33
C GLN A 31 36.01 9.74 -15.11
N VAL A 32 35.30 8.93 -14.31
CA VAL A 32 34.75 9.33 -13.01
C VAL A 32 35.73 8.96 -11.90
N ARG A 33 36.14 9.92 -11.08
CA ARG A 33 37.06 9.72 -9.95
C ARG A 33 36.37 9.93 -8.62
N ILE A 34 36.42 8.92 -7.74
CA ILE A 34 36.00 9.06 -6.35
C ILE A 34 37.22 9.38 -5.48
N LEU A 35 37.12 10.40 -4.63
CA LEU A 35 38.11 10.78 -3.64
C LEU A 35 37.56 10.42 -2.26
N GLU A 36 38.15 9.42 -1.62
CA GLU A 36 37.74 8.92 -0.32
C GLU A 36 38.78 9.32 0.74
N PRO A 37 38.43 10.13 1.75
CA PRO A 37 39.37 10.51 2.81
C PRO A 37 39.79 9.33 3.69
N SER A 38 38.98 8.27 3.77
CA SER A 38 39.27 7.04 4.51
C SER A 38 40.08 6.04 3.70
N SER A 39 40.43 4.92 4.34
CA SER A 39 41.05 3.76 3.71
C SER A 39 40.05 2.77 3.10
N ALA A 40 38.75 3.05 3.23
CA ALA A 40 37.67 2.21 2.72
C ALA A 40 36.49 3.08 2.27
N VAL A 41 35.77 2.61 1.26
CA VAL A 41 34.48 3.15 0.81
C VAL A 41 33.33 2.34 1.42
N ALA A 42 32.11 2.87 1.34
CA ALA A 42 30.91 2.06 1.49
C ALA A 42 30.89 0.95 0.42
N PHE A 43 30.29 -0.20 0.73
CA PHE A 43 30.06 -1.31 -0.21
C PHE A 43 31.28 -1.63 -1.13
N PRO A 44 32.45 -2.02 -0.58
CA PRO A 44 33.69 -2.17 -1.35
C PRO A 44 33.58 -3.09 -2.58
N GLU A 45 32.68 -4.06 -2.55
CA GLU A 45 32.39 -4.95 -3.66
C GLU A 45 31.90 -4.21 -4.91
N LEU A 46 31.14 -3.10 -4.77
CA LEU A 46 30.68 -2.28 -5.90
C LEU A 46 31.85 -1.67 -6.68
N VAL A 47 32.95 -1.34 -6.00
CA VAL A 47 34.18 -0.83 -6.64
C VAL A 47 34.71 -1.85 -7.64
N GLY A 48 34.73 -3.12 -7.26
CA GLY A 48 35.19 -4.22 -8.12
C GLY A 48 34.19 -4.54 -9.23
N GLU A 49 32.90 -4.59 -8.91
CA GLU A 49 31.82 -4.93 -9.83
C GLU A 49 31.70 -3.91 -10.98
N HIS A 50 31.84 -2.61 -10.67
CA HIS A 50 31.71 -1.52 -11.65
C HIS A 50 33.06 -0.92 -12.09
N GLN A 51 34.19 -1.47 -11.61
CA GLN A 51 35.53 -0.99 -11.92
C GLN A 51 35.72 0.51 -11.61
N LEU A 52 35.21 0.94 -10.45
CA LEU A 52 35.23 2.35 -10.04
C LEU A 52 36.68 2.82 -9.78
N ASP A 53 37.02 4.03 -10.23
CA ASP A 53 38.31 4.63 -9.96
C ASP A 53 38.29 5.41 -8.62
N VAL A 54 38.97 4.88 -7.61
CA VAL A 54 38.92 5.41 -6.23
C VAL A 54 40.32 5.81 -5.74
N GLY A 55 40.44 7.04 -5.24
CA GLY A 55 41.59 7.55 -4.52
C GLY A 55 41.38 7.50 -3.01
N TYR A 56 42.00 6.52 -2.34
CA TYR A 56 41.91 6.35 -0.90
C TYR A 56 42.89 7.24 -0.11
N GLY A 57 42.45 7.68 1.06
CA GLY A 57 43.22 8.53 1.98
C GLY A 57 43.46 9.93 1.44
N GLU A 58 42.57 10.44 0.59
CA GLU A 58 42.74 11.71 -0.12
C GLU A 58 41.64 12.70 0.25
N THR A 59 42.03 13.88 0.73
CA THR A 59 41.09 14.89 1.25
C THR A 59 41.12 16.15 0.40
N VAL A 60 39.94 16.61 -0.03
CA VAL A 60 39.78 17.87 -0.77
C VAL A 60 40.13 19.06 0.12
N ARG A 61 40.90 19.99 -0.44
CA ARG A 61 41.36 21.23 0.21
C ARG A 61 40.75 22.48 -0.40
N SER A 62 40.56 22.48 -1.72
CA SER A 62 39.89 23.56 -2.42
C SER A 62 39.30 23.11 -3.75
N ILE A 63 38.23 23.78 -4.15
CA ILE A 63 37.58 23.60 -5.45
C ILE A 63 37.44 25.00 -6.06
N ALA A 64 38.13 25.25 -7.16
CA ALA A 64 38.14 26.57 -7.81
C ALA A 64 37.93 26.42 -9.31
N LEU A 65 37.41 27.47 -9.94
CA LEU A 65 37.37 27.54 -11.40
C LEU A 65 38.79 27.81 -11.91
N ALA A 66 39.21 27.14 -12.99
CA ALA A 66 40.52 27.36 -13.57
C ALA A 66 40.72 28.83 -13.99
N ASP A 67 41.97 29.32 -13.87
CA ASP A 67 42.32 30.67 -14.28
C ASP A 67 42.09 30.86 -15.79
N ALA A 68 41.56 32.03 -16.18
CA ALA A 68 41.48 32.41 -17.58
C ALA A 68 42.91 32.52 -18.15
N SER A 69 43.30 31.55 -18.97
CA SER A 69 44.61 31.49 -19.64
C SER A 69 44.41 31.45 -21.15
N SER A 70 45.48 31.66 -21.93
CA SER A 70 45.42 31.70 -23.40
C SER A 70 44.94 30.42 -24.09
N THR A 71 44.73 29.34 -23.33
CA THR A 71 44.27 28.02 -23.80
C THR A 71 42.87 27.66 -23.30
N GLU A 72 42.25 28.49 -22.48
CA GLU A 72 40.89 28.30 -21.96
C GLU A 72 39.95 29.38 -22.49
N SER A 73 38.68 29.04 -22.59
CA SER A 73 37.64 30.01 -22.98
C SER A 73 37.52 31.12 -21.94
N ASP A 74 37.24 32.34 -22.41
CA ASP A 74 36.86 33.46 -21.54
C ASP A 74 35.45 33.23 -20.93
N ASP A 75 34.66 32.28 -21.45
CA ASP A 75 33.39 31.88 -20.86
C ASP A 75 33.62 31.06 -19.57
N PRO A 76 33.20 31.55 -18.38
CA PRO A 76 33.26 30.80 -17.13
C PRO A 76 32.59 29.42 -17.18
N ASN A 77 31.59 29.22 -18.05
CA ASN A 77 30.88 27.95 -18.19
C ASN A 77 31.69 26.88 -18.93
N GLU A 78 32.69 27.29 -19.73
CA GLU A 78 33.56 26.39 -20.49
C GLU A 78 34.89 26.10 -19.77
N ARG A 79 35.23 26.87 -18.73
CA ARG A 79 36.42 26.63 -17.89
C ARG A 79 36.26 25.40 -17.02
N ALA A 80 37.34 24.65 -16.80
CA ALA A 80 37.29 23.48 -15.94
C ALA A 80 37.33 23.86 -14.45
N LEU A 81 36.78 22.99 -13.61
CA LEU A 81 37.00 23.04 -12.17
C LEU A 81 38.33 22.37 -11.82
N ILE A 82 39.05 22.94 -10.86
CA ILE A 82 40.28 22.41 -10.29
C ILE A 82 40.01 21.97 -8.86
N VAL A 83 40.05 20.67 -8.63
CA VAL A 83 39.94 20.06 -7.30
C VAL A 83 41.35 19.82 -6.77
N THR A 84 41.74 20.56 -5.74
CA THR A 84 43.04 20.39 -5.09
C THR A 84 42.85 19.58 -3.81
N THR A 85 43.65 18.54 -3.64
CA THR A 85 43.66 17.68 -2.47
C THR A 85 44.97 17.84 -1.71
N ASP A 86 45.14 17.09 -0.62
CA ASP A 86 46.41 16.97 0.08
C ASP A 86 47.50 16.19 -0.70
N ARG A 87 47.15 15.57 -1.83
CA ARG A 87 48.06 14.74 -2.64
C ARG A 87 48.23 15.22 -4.08
N HIS A 88 47.13 15.61 -4.72
CA HIS A 88 47.05 15.85 -6.15
C HIS A 88 46.15 17.07 -6.48
N ALA A 89 46.15 17.43 -7.76
CA ALA A 89 45.20 18.38 -8.32
C ALA A 89 44.56 17.77 -9.56
N TYR A 90 43.23 17.82 -9.62
CA TYR A 90 42.43 17.22 -10.67
C TYR A 90 41.70 18.30 -11.45
N ARG A 91 41.67 18.15 -12.77
CA ARG A 91 40.90 19.01 -13.67
C ARG A 91 39.62 18.28 -14.04
N THR A 92 38.46 18.88 -13.80
CA THR A 92 37.16 18.22 -13.97
C THR A 92 36.09 19.16 -14.54
N ARG A 93 35.03 18.60 -15.14
CA ARG A 93 33.90 19.40 -15.64
C ARG A 93 32.89 19.71 -14.54
N ALA A 94 32.65 18.74 -13.65
CA ALA A 94 31.76 18.87 -12.50
C ALA A 94 32.37 18.21 -11.24
N VAL A 95 31.84 18.60 -10.08
CA VAL A 95 32.20 18.04 -8.78
C VAL A 95 30.95 17.66 -8.01
N VAL A 96 30.95 16.50 -7.36
CA VAL A 96 29.89 16.08 -6.43
C VAL A 96 30.49 15.92 -5.04
N ILE A 97 29.95 16.63 -4.07
CA ILE A 97 30.27 16.51 -2.65
C ILE A 97 29.27 15.53 -2.03
N ALA A 98 29.66 14.26 -2.04
CA ALA A 98 28.90 13.18 -1.42
C ALA A 98 29.19 13.06 0.08
N GLN A 99 30.38 13.46 0.53
CA GLN A 99 30.78 13.44 1.92
C GLN A 99 29.76 14.19 2.79
N ARG A 100 29.35 13.56 3.89
CA ARG A 100 28.43 14.13 4.87
C ARG A 100 29.14 14.35 6.20
N GLY A 101 28.70 15.37 6.94
CA GLY A 101 29.26 15.72 8.24
C GLY A 101 28.59 14.94 9.37
N ASP A 102 29.33 14.75 10.47
CA ASP A 102 28.75 14.31 11.73
C ASP A 102 27.77 15.38 12.26
N ASN A 103 26.74 14.96 12.97
CA ASN A 103 25.88 15.85 13.72
C ASN A 103 26.24 15.77 15.22
N PRO A 104 27.05 16.71 15.77
CA PRO A 104 27.49 16.65 17.15
C PRO A 104 26.33 16.81 18.16
N ASP A 105 25.20 17.36 17.71
CA ASP A 105 24.01 17.57 18.52
C ASP A 105 23.02 16.39 18.44
N TRP A 106 23.26 15.43 17.54
CA TRP A 106 22.41 14.25 17.42
C TRP A 106 22.47 13.38 18.67
N ARG A 107 21.32 12.88 19.09
CA ARG A 107 21.18 11.95 20.22
C ARG A 107 20.27 10.81 19.79
N PRO A 108 20.42 9.60 20.39
CA PRO A 108 19.49 8.51 20.17
C PRO A 108 18.03 8.97 20.33
N PRO A 109 17.13 8.61 19.40
CA PRO A 109 15.72 8.98 19.47
C PRO A 109 14.96 8.23 20.57
N ILE A 110 15.63 7.29 21.25
CA ILE A 110 15.09 6.39 22.26
C ILE A 110 15.96 6.44 23.51
N SER A 111 15.42 5.99 24.65
CA SER A 111 16.19 5.92 25.89
C SER A 111 17.30 4.88 25.74
N ALA A 112 18.55 5.32 25.80
CA ALA A 112 19.72 4.45 25.75
C ALA A 112 20.92 5.10 26.46
N LYS A 113 21.72 4.28 27.14
CA LYS A 113 22.96 4.73 27.79
C LYS A 113 24.17 4.36 26.95
N ILE A 114 24.71 5.33 26.22
CA ILE A 114 25.93 5.16 25.41
C ILE A 114 27.09 4.72 26.30
N GLY A 115 27.87 3.75 25.83
CA GLY A 115 28.95 3.10 26.59
C GLY A 115 29.79 2.19 25.71
N GLU A 116 30.42 1.17 26.30
CA GLU A 116 31.30 0.25 25.56
C GLU A 116 30.54 -0.65 24.56
N ARG A 117 29.29 -1.01 24.89
CA ARG A 117 28.45 -1.90 24.07
C ARG A 117 27.34 -1.18 23.29
N ILE A 118 27.01 0.05 23.68
CA ILE A 118 26.00 0.87 23.03
C ILE A 118 26.71 2.06 22.40
N LEU A 119 26.88 2.01 21.08
CA LEU A 119 27.74 2.88 20.30
C LEU A 119 26.94 3.81 19.40
N ILE A 120 27.57 4.89 18.95
CA ILE A 120 27.06 5.78 17.88
C ILE A 120 28.11 5.78 16.77
N ASP A 121 27.68 5.44 15.56
CA ASP A 121 28.46 5.44 14.31
C ASP A 121 29.75 4.63 14.30
N GLN A 122 29.99 3.80 15.32
CA GLN A 122 31.21 3.04 15.49
C GLN A 122 30.95 1.55 15.34
N ILE A 123 31.80 0.90 14.56
CA ILE A 123 31.84 -0.55 14.43
C ILE A 123 32.61 -1.12 15.64
N PRO A 124 32.04 -2.04 16.43
CA PRO A 124 32.75 -2.69 17.51
C PRO A 124 34.02 -3.39 16.99
N ALA A 125 35.13 -3.25 17.73
CA ALA A 125 36.38 -3.90 17.36
C ALA A 125 36.30 -5.44 17.43
N THR A 126 35.33 -5.98 18.16
CA THR A 126 35.10 -7.42 18.38
C THR A 126 33.95 -7.98 17.55
N ALA A 127 33.41 -7.24 16.58
CA ALA A 127 32.16 -7.57 15.88
C ALA A 127 32.10 -8.95 15.18
N VAL A 128 33.21 -9.67 15.02
CA VAL A 128 33.24 -11.01 14.41
C VAL A 128 32.48 -12.00 15.31
N ASP A 129 31.52 -12.73 14.76
CA ASP A 129 30.68 -13.71 15.48
C ASP A 129 29.84 -13.12 16.64
N GLU A 130 29.68 -11.80 16.69
CA GLU A 130 28.83 -11.10 17.67
C GLU A 130 27.48 -10.70 17.06
N ASP A 131 26.42 -10.72 17.87
CA ASP A 131 25.10 -10.24 17.47
C ASP A 131 24.99 -8.73 17.69
N VAL A 132 24.75 -7.97 16.63
CA VAL A 132 24.75 -6.50 16.64
C VAL A 132 23.45 -5.95 16.10
N LEU A 133 22.79 -5.11 16.91
CA LEU A 133 21.63 -4.34 16.50
C LEU A 133 22.06 -2.97 15.96
N VAL A 134 21.73 -2.68 14.71
CA VAL A 134 21.87 -1.35 14.10
C VAL A 134 20.51 -0.64 14.17
N ILE A 135 20.48 0.59 14.68
CA ILE A 135 19.27 1.41 14.75
C ILE A 135 19.43 2.63 13.87
N GLY A 136 18.63 2.75 12.81
CA GLY A 136 18.64 3.89 11.90
C GLY A 136 17.97 3.61 10.55
N HIS A 137 17.64 4.67 9.82
CA HIS A 137 16.75 4.61 8.65
C HIS A 137 17.31 5.22 7.36
N THR A 138 18.58 5.64 7.36
CA THR A 138 19.25 6.34 6.25
C THR A 138 20.27 5.43 5.56
N ASP A 139 20.88 5.90 4.46
CA ASP A 139 22.00 5.21 3.80
C ASP A 139 23.12 4.85 4.79
N HIS A 140 23.42 5.74 5.75
CA HIS A 140 24.44 5.52 6.78
C HIS A 140 24.14 4.30 7.67
N ALA A 141 22.86 4.00 7.93
CA ALA A 141 22.47 2.80 8.65
C ALA A 141 22.75 1.52 7.83
N VAL A 142 22.52 1.58 6.51
CA VAL A 142 22.83 0.48 5.59
C VAL A 142 24.35 0.28 5.45
N GLU A 143 25.11 1.37 5.43
CA GLU A 143 26.59 1.35 5.42
C GLU A 143 27.15 0.66 6.67
N ILE A 144 26.67 1.03 7.86
CA ILE A 144 27.08 0.38 9.13
C ILE A 144 26.68 -1.10 9.14
N ALA A 145 25.43 -1.42 8.77
CA ALA A 145 24.95 -2.80 8.71
C ALA A 145 25.80 -3.65 7.74
N SER A 146 26.14 -3.10 6.58
CA SER A 146 27.02 -3.77 5.63
C SER A 146 28.42 -3.99 6.19
N ALA A 147 29.01 -2.98 6.84
CA ALA A 147 30.36 -3.08 7.36
C ALA A 147 30.45 -4.12 8.50
N LEU A 148 29.44 -4.17 9.38
CA LEU A 148 29.29 -5.21 10.40
C LEU A 148 29.14 -6.61 9.78
N ALA A 149 28.26 -6.75 8.78
CA ALA A 149 28.05 -8.02 8.09
C ALA A 149 29.32 -8.49 7.35
N THR A 150 30.12 -7.57 6.81
CA THR A 150 31.42 -7.89 6.20
C THR A 150 32.48 -8.26 7.25
N ALA A 151 32.39 -7.69 8.46
CA ALA A 151 33.21 -8.08 9.60
C ALA A 151 32.81 -9.46 10.18
N GLY A 152 31.67 -10.03 9.78
CA GLY A 152 31.21 -11.35 10.25
C GLY A 152 30.26 -11.29 11.45
N ALA A 153 29.64 -10.15 11.73
CA ALA A 153 28.62 -10.01 12.77
C ALA A 153 27.27 -10.61 12.33
N GLY A 154 26.47 -11.08 13.30
CA GLY A 154 25.04 -11.31 13.14
C GLY A 154 24.30 -9.98 13.22
N VAL A 155 23.84 -9.44 12.07
CA VAL A 155 23.27 -8.09 12.02
C VAL A 155 21.74 -8.11 12.06
N VAL A 156 21.17 -7.30 12.95
CA VAL A 156 19.76 -6.89 12.90
C VAL A 156 19.70 -5.39 12.62
N LEU A 157 19.01 -4.95 11.58
CA LEU A 157 18.82 -3.54 11.25
C LEU A 157 17.38 -3.11 11.56
N ALA A 158 17.22 -2.29 12.60
CA ALA A 158 15.96 -1.67 12.99
C ALA A 158 15.77 -0.32 12.31
N GLY A 159 14.94 -0.30 11.27
CA GLY A 159 14.70 0.84 10.39
C GLY A 159 13.62 1.79 10.86
N GLY A 160 12.67 1.37 11.71
CA GLY A 160 11.69 2.27 12.34
C GLY A 160 10.85 3.12 11.39
N GLY A 161 10.44 2.55 10.26
CA GLY A 161 9.77 3.29 9.18
C GLY A 161 10.71 3.73 8.06
N MET A 162 11.86 3.04 7.90
CA MET A 162 12.75 3.24 6.76
C MET A 162 11.96 3.14 5.46
N ASN A 163 12.08 4.17 4.62
CA ASN A 163 11.51 4.19 3.28
C ASN A 163 12.63 3.92 2.26
N PRO A 164 12.74 2.69 1.73
CA PRO A 164 13.87 2.32 0.85
C PRO A 164 13.96 3.18 -0.41
N ALA A 165 12.84 3.75 -0.88
CA ALA A 165 12.83 4.60 -2.06
C ALA A 165 13.53 5.96 -1.85
N ARG A 166 13.80 6.36 -0.58
CA ARG A 166 14.58 7.55 -0.24
C ARG A 166 16.07 7.24 -0.04
N LEU A 167 16.48 5.97 -0.05
CA LEU A 167 17.89 5.59 -0.04
C LEU A 167 18.50 5.88 -1.41
N SER A 168 19.80 6.12 -1.43
CA SER A 168 20.58 6.17 -2.67
C SER A 168 20.50 4.82 -3.43
N PRO A 169 20.60 4.78 -4.77
CA PRO A 169 20.54 3.54 -5.55
C PRO A 169 21.48 2.44 -5.05
N ALA A 170 22.71 2.79 -4.67
CA ALA A 170 23.67 1.87 -4.08
C ALA A 170 23.19 1.37 -2.71
N GLY A 171 22.72 2.26 -1.83
CA GLY A 171 22.17 1.89 -0.53
C GLY A 171 20.94 0.98 -0.63
N GLU A 172 19.99 1.31 -1.52
CA GLU A 172 18.80 0.50 -1.78
C GLU A 172 19.17 -0.89 -2.32
N SER A 173 20.02 -0.95 -3.34
CA SER A 173 20.49 -2.20 -3.94
C SER A 173 21.22 -3.06 -2.92
N TRP A 174 22.04 -2.45 -2.07
CA TRP A 174 22.80 -3.14 -1.05
C TRP A 174 21.92 -3.66 0.09
N LEU A 175 20.92 -2.87 0.52
CA LEU A 175 19.95 -3.32 1.50
C LEU A 175 19.20 -4.58 1.02
N ARG A 176 18.76 -4.59 -0.24
CA ARG A 176 18.15 -5.79 -0.87
C ARG A 176 19.12 -6.97 -0.89
N ARG A 177 20.40 -6.72 -1.15
CA ARG A 177 21.43 -7.75 -1.16
C ARG A 177 21.62 -8.35 0.24
N LEU A 178 21.70 -7.53 1.28
CA LEU A 178 21.80 -7.98 2.67
C LEU A 178 20.62 -8.87 3.06
N GLU A 179 19.40 -8.51 2.67
CA GLU A 179 18.19 -9.30 2.91
C GLU A 179 18.22 -10.63 2.13
N ARG A 180 18.42 -10.56 0.81
CA ARG A 180 18.39 -11.72 -0.09
C ARG A 180 19.45 -12.76 0.27
N GLU A 181 20.64 -12.31 0.66
CA GLU A 181 21.76 -13.17 1.03
C GLU A 181 21.72 -13.56 2.52
N ARG A 182 20.70 -13.11 3.27
CA ARG A 182 20.55 -13.34 4.72
C ARG A 182 21.77 -12.91 5.54
N ARG A 183 22.42 -11.83 5.11
CA ARG A 183 23.56 -11.21 5.81
C ARG A 183 23.10 -10.26 6.92
N ALA A 184 21.84 -9.83 6.89
CA ALA A 184 21.20 -9.08 7.96
C ALA A 184 19.71 -9.44 8.06
N THR A 185 19.16 -9.38 9.27
CA THR A 185 17.71 -9.38 9.50
C THR A 185 17.22 -7.94 9.51
N LEU A 186 16.21 -7.62 8.71
CA LEU A 186 15.69 -6.26 8.58
C LEU A 186 14.36 -6.15 9.33
N LEU A 187 14.27 -5.19 10.24
CA LEU A 187 13.04 -4.79 10.91
C LEU A 187 12.62 -3.44 10.35
N TYR A 188 11.81 -3.44 9.29
CA TYR A 188 11.52 -2.22 8.54
C TYR A 188 10.69 -1.23 9.35
N ARG A 189 9.71 -1.73 10.11
CA ARG A 189 8.72 -0.93 10.82
C ARG A 189 8.94 -0.85 12.33
N SER A 190 9.83 -1.67 12.86
CA SER A 190 10.08 -1.74 14.31
C SER A 190 11.41 -1.11 14.69
N ILE A 191 11.40 -0.38 15.79
CA ILE A 191 12.56 0.06 16.57
C ILE A 191 12.28 -0.25 18.04
N PRO A 192 13.32 -0.46 18.86
CA PRO A 192 13.10 -0.61 20.29
C PRO A 192 12.63 0.72 20.90
N ASP A 193 11.72 0.67 21.86
CA ASP A 193 11.31 1.80 22.69
C ASP A 193 12.45 2.24 23.63
N GLN A 194 13.27 1.28 24.05
CA GLN A 194 14.38 1.48 24.98
C GLN A 194 15.49 0.44 24.78
N VAL A 195 16.72 0.85 25.06
CA VAL A 195 17.87 -0.05 25.19
C VAL A 195 18.51 0.15 26.55
N ASP A 196 18.46 -0.88 27.41
CA ASP A 196 19.15 -0.90 28.71
C ASP A 196 20.19 -2.02 28.78
N GLU A 197 20.96 -2.07 29.86
CA GLU A 197 21.91 -3.14 30.14
C GLU A 197 21.28 -4.20 31.06
N VAL A 198 21.27 -5.45 30.62
CA VAL A 198 20.82 -6.62 31.39
C VAL A 198 21.96 -7.64 31.40
N ASP A 199 22.40 -8.04 32.59
CA ASP A 199 23.52 -8.98 32.79
C ASP A 199 24.83 -8.59 32.05
N GLY A 200 25.07 -7.29 31.87
CA GLY A 200 26.27 -6.76 31.22
C GLY A 200 26.18 -6.64 29.69
N TYR A 201 25.00 -6.88 29.12
CA TYR A 201 24.75 -6.83 27.68
C TYR A 201 23.56 -5.93 27.35
N PRO A 202 23.57 -5.22 26.21
CA PRO A 202 22.43 -4.42 25.80
C PRO A 202 21.20 -5.27 25.48
N MET A 203 20.08 -4.93 26.09
CA MET A 203 18.76 -5.47 25.85
C MET A 203 17.89 -4.42 25.17
N ALA A 204 17.38 -4.74 23.99
CA ALA A 204 16.47 -3.90 23.22
C ALA A 204 15.02 -4.30 23.53
N PHE A 205 14.25 -3.36 24.07
CA PHE A 205 12.84 -3.56 24.42
C PHE A 205 11.96 -2.98 23.32
N PHE A 206 11.21 -3.84 22.62
CA PHE A 206 10.43 -3.41 21.45
C PHE A 206 9.03 -2.93 21.79
N GLY A 207 8.49 -3.32 22.96
CA GLY A 207 7.18 -2.88 23.46
C GLY A 207 5.97 -3.26 22.59
N ASP A 208 6.21 -3.76 21.38
CA ASP A 208 5.21 -4.30 20.47
C ASP A 208 5.03 -5.81 20.68
N ARG A 209 3.85 -6.34 20.35
CA ARG A 209 3.54 -7.77 20.54
C ARG A 209 4.18 -8.69 19.49
N ARG A 210 4.86 -8.13 18.48
CA ARG A 210 5.31 -8.81 17.27
C ARG A 210 6.81 -9.13 17.34
N THR A 211 7.58 -8.19 17.85
CA THR A 211 9.03 -8.29 18.02
C THR A 211 9.30 -8.53 19.51
N PRO A 212 9.84 -9.70 19.89
CA PRO A 212 10.22 -9.94 21.27
C PRO A 212 11.36 -8.99 21.68
N ASP A 213 11.53 -8.81 22.99
CA ASP A 213 12.73 -8.15 23.51
C ASP A 213 13.95 -9.04 23.23
N LEU A 214 15.03 -8.43 22.74
CA LEU A 214 16.22 -9.14 22.26
C LEU A 214 17.47 -8.57 22.89
N GLN A 215 18.35 -9.47 23.36
CA GLN A 215 19.67 -9.12 23.85
C GLN A 215 20.68 -9.21 22.70
N PHE A 216 21.64 -8.29 22.69
CA PHE A 216 22.71 -8.21 21.69
C PHE A 216 24.07 -8.09 22.37
N ASP A 217 25.15 -8.41 21.66
CA ASP A 217 26.51 -8.11 22.12
C ASP A 217 26.78 -6.61 22.08
N HIS A 218 26.31 -5.97 20.99
CA HIS A 218 26.43 -4.54 20.76
C HIS A 218 25.15 -3.94 20.15
N VAL A 219 24.92 -2.66 20.43
CA VAL A 219 23.92 -1.83 19.75
C VAL A 219 24.65 -0.65 19.13
N VAL A 220 24.42 -0.39 17.84
CA VAL A 220 25.00 0.74 17.11
C VAL A 220 23.89 1.63 16.59
N PHE A 221 23.85 2.85 17.08
CA PHE A 221 23.01 3.89 16.50
C PHE A 221 23.69 4.48 15.27
N ALA A 222 22.97 4.49 14.14
CA ALA A 222 23.37 5.20 12.94
C ALA A 222 22.80 6.62 13.00
N SER A 223 23.65 7.62 13.24
CA SER A 223 23.22 9.01 13.38
C SER A 223 22.81 9.61 12.04
N GLU A 224 21.95 10.64 12.09
CA GLU A 224 21.65 11.45 10.91
C GLU A 224 22.86 12.31 10.55
N ARG A 225 23.26 12.26 9.28
CA ARG A 225 24.41 13.02 8.78
C ARG A 225 23.98 14.39 8.24
N THR A 226 24.81 15.40 8.44
CA THR A 226 24.54 16.77 8.00
C THR A 226 25.16 17.06 6.63
N LEU A 227 24.62 18.08 5.96
CA LEU A 227 25.22 18.64 4.76
C LEU A 227 26.55 19.31 5.11
N ILE A 228 27.61 19.04 4.35
CA ILE A 228 28.88 19.77 4.50
C ILE A 228 28.74 21.12 3.80
N LYS A 229 29.14 22.19 4.51
CA LYS A 229 29.13 23.54 3.94
C LYS A 229 30.24 23.74 2.91
N PRO A 230 30.03 24.57 1.87
CA PRO A 230 31.04 24.81 0.83
C PRO A 230 32.41 25.24 1.37
N GLU A 231 32.45 26.03 2.44
CA GLU A 231 33.69 26.54 3.01
C GLU A 231 34.54 25.43 3.63
N ALA A 232 33.90 24.35 4.11
CA ALA A 232 34.60 23.22 4.74
C ALA A 232 35.43 22.40 3.75
N VAL A 233 35.09 22.46 2.46
CA VAL A 233 35.86 21.82 1.36
C VAL A 233 36.55 22.85 0.45
N GLY A 234 36.53 24.13 0.87
CA GLY A 234 37.21 25.22 0.17
C GLY A 234 36.67 25.51 -1.22
N VAL A 235 35.35 25.42 -1.43
CA VAL A 235 34.75 25.84 -2.72
C VAL A 235 34.84 27.35 -2.85
N SER A 236 35.39 27.84 -3.97
CA SER A 236 35.40 29.27 -4.29
C SER A 236 34.01 29.73 -4.74
N THR A 237 33.74 31.04 -4.60
CA THR A 237 32.47 31.63 -5.04
C THR A 237 32.25 31.42 -6.54
N GLU A 238 33.28 31.56 -7.37
CA GLU A 238 33.18 31.36 -8.81
C GLU A 238 32.90 29.89 -9.18
N ALA A 239 33.42 28.95 -8.40
CA ALA A 239 33.14 27.53 -8.60
C ALA A 239 31.68 27.19 -8.22
N LEU A 240 31.15 27.76 -7.14
CA LEU A 240 29.74 27.63 -6.78
C LEU A 240 28.81 28.25 -7.84
N ASP A 241 29.09 29.49 -8.23
CA ASP A 241 28.31 30.25 -9.20
C ASP A 241 28.29 29.59 -10.60
N SER A 242 29.26 28.71 -10.89
CA SER A 242 29.29 27.94 -12.13
C SER A 242 28.15 26.92 -12.26
N GLY A 243 27.45 26.60 -11.15
CA GLY A 243 26.38 25.60 -11.13
C GLY A 243 26.83 24.14 -11.32
N ARG A 244 28.14 23.87 -11.29
CA ARG A 244 28.75 22.54 -11.56
C ARG A 244 29.35 21.87 -10.32
N VAL A 245 29.09 22.41 -9.13
CA VAL A 245 29.45 21.81 -7.84
C VAL A 245 28.17 21.43 -7.11
N PHE A 246 27.94 20.13 -6.96
CA PHE A 246 26.71 19.57 -6.41
C PHE A 246 26.95 18.96 -5.03
N PHE A 247 25.93 18.95 -4.17
CA PHE A 247 26.00 18.37 -2.84
C PHE A 247 24.87 17.36 -2.63
N ILE A 248 25.19 16.24 -1.99
CA ILE A 248 24.17 15.25 -1.61
C ILE A 248 23.55 15.65 -0.27
N GLY A 249 22.25 15.96 -0.25
CA GLY A 249 21.60 16.55 0.91
C GLY A 249 20.08 16.60 0.82
N ASP A 250 19.45 17.03 1.91
CA ASP A 250 18.05 17.45 1.86
C ASP A 250 17.97 18.88 1.33
N VAL A 251 17.13 19.10 0.32
CA VAL A 251 16.96 20.41 -0.34
C VAL A 251 16.38 21.42 0.63
N GLU A 252 15.51 20.99 1.57
CA GLU A 252 14.89 21.88 2.55
C GLU A 252 15.88 22.44 3.57
N LEU A 253 17.06 21.81 3.70
CA LEU A 253 18.12 22.17 4.63
C LEU A 253 19.28 22.91 3.96
N ALA A 254 19.18 23.19 2.65
CA ALA A 254 20.23 23.83 1.88
C ALA A 254 20.18 25.36 1.97
N ASP A 255 21.35 26.00 2.00
CA ASP A 255 21.46 27.46 1.82
C ASP A 255 21.01 27.86 0.40
N GLU A 256 20.44 29.06 0.24
CA GLU A 256 19.98 29.56 -1.06
C GLU A 256 21.10 29.55 -2.12
N GLY A 257 20.80 29.02 -3.30
CA GLY A 257 21.72 28.97 -4.44
C GLY A 257 22.63 27.73 -4.51
N LEU A 258 22.63 26.89 -3.48
CA LEU A 258 23.40 25.66 -3.47
C LEU A 258 22.74 24.57 -4.33
N GLN A 259 23.51 23.91 -5.19
CA GLN A 259 23.02 22.77 -5.97
C GLN A 259 22.96 21.53 -5.08
N VAL A 260 21.80 21.28 -4.47
CA VAL A 260 21.57 20.14 -3.57
C VAL A 260 20.50 19.22 -4.14
N ALA A 261 20.73 17.92 -4.05
CA ALA A 261 19.69 16.93 -4.29
C ALA A 261 19.89 15.70 -3.37
N PRO A 262 18.80 14.98 -3.07
CA PRO A 262 18.88 13.79 -2.25
C PRO A 262 19.63 12.66 -2.97
N GLY A 263 20.18 11.71 -2.20
CA GLY A 263 21.00 10.62 -2.73
C GLY A 263 20.29 9.76 -3.78
N PHE A 264 18.95 9.67 -3.73
CA PHE A 264 18.16 8.94 -4.72
C PHE A 264 18.03 9.65 -6.07
N ASP A 265 18.32 10.96 -6.15
CA ASP A 265 18.03 11.79 -7.32
C ASP A 265 19.24 12.57 -7.86
N ILE A 266 20.28 12.74 -7.05
CA ILE A 266 21.45 13.57 -7.37
C ILE A 266 22.10 13.21 -8.71
N ALA A 267 22.16 11.93 -9.09
CA ALA A 267 22.75 11.51 -10.36
C ALA A 267 22.02 12.13 -11.56
N ARG A 268 20.69 12.27 -11.50
CA ARG A 268 19.88 12.90 -12.56
C ARG A 268 20.16 14.39 -12.66
N VAL A 269 20.30 15.06 -11.51
CA VAL A 269 20.64 16.48 -11.45
C VAL A 269 22.02 16.72 -12.08
N VAL A 270 23.00 15.88 -11.74
CA VAL A 270 24.37 15.95 -12.26
C VAL A 270 24.44 15.62 -13.75
N ALA A 271 23.65 14.65 -14.23
CA ALA A 271 23.61 14.24 -15.64
C ALA A 271 23.32 15.42 -16.58
N ASN A 272 22.51 16.40 -16.15
CA ASN A 272 22.15 17.58 -16.96
C ASN A 272 23.36 18.46 -17.35
N VAL A 273 24.51 18.30 -16.70
CA VAL A 273 25.76 19.00 -17.06
C VAL A 273 26.46 18.35 -18.27
N PHE A 274 26.16 17.09 -18.55
CA PHE A 274 26.85 16.29 -19.55
C PHE A 274 25.96 16.05 -20.77
N GLU A 275 26.43 16.53 -21.92
CA GLU A 275 25.72 16.38 -23.18
C GLU A 275 25.67 14.91 -23.59
N GLY A 276 24.47 14.39 -23.87
CA GLY A 276 24.26 13.01 -24.30
C GLY A 276 24.20 11.96 -23.17
N ILE A 277 24.27 12.38 -21.90
CA ILE A 277 24.04 11.48 -20.76
C ILE A 277 22.57 11.55 -20.35
N GLU A 278 21.84 10.46 -20.57
CA GLU A 278 20.46 10.32 -20.13
C GLU A 278 20.35 9.13 -19.17
N LEU A 279 19.85 9.38 -17.96
CA LEU A 279 19.57 8.32 -16.99
C LEU A 279 18.18 7.74 -17.23
N VAL A 280 18.10 6.40 -17.18
CA VAL A 280 16.81 5.71 -17.18
C VAL A 280 16.03 6.13 -15.94
N GLU A 281 14.77 6.50 -16.13
CA GLU A 281 13.89 6.84 -15.00
C GLU A 281 13.73 5.62 -14.10
N PRO A 282 14.02 5.72 -12.79
CA PRO A 282 13.84 4.60 -11.89
C PRO A 282 12.35 4.23 -11.80
N PRO A 283 12.02 2.95 -11.59
CA PRO A 283 10.65 2.56 -11.29
C PRO A 283 10.11 3.34 -10.08
N SER A 284 8.79 3.50 -10.02
CA SER A 284 8.13 4.29 -8.97
C SER A 284 8.53 3.80 -7.58
N ALA A 285 8.45 4.68 -6.56
CA ALA A 285 8.78 4.28 -5.19
C ALA A 285 7.96 3.06 -4.73
N ALA A 286 6.70 2.98 -5.16
CA ALA A 286 5.81 1.86 -4.89
C ALA A 286 6.28 0.55 -5.54
N GLU A 287 6.72 0.59 -6.80
CA GLU A 287 7.27 -0.58 -7.50
C GLU A 287 8.59 -1.04 -6.89
N ARG A 288 9.47 -0.11 -6.54
CA ARG A 288 10.70 -0.43 -5.82
C ARG A 288 10.40 -1.13 -4.50
N ARG A 289 9.43 -0.62 -3.72
CA ARG A 289 9.01 -1.24 -2.45
C ARG A 289 8.50 -2.68 -2.58
N ARG A 290 7.96 -3.09 -3.75
CA ARG A 290 7.53 -4.48 -3.98
C ARG A 290 8.64 -5.51 -3.87
N GLY A 291 9.90 -5.10 -4.04
CA GLY A 291 11.03 -6.01 -3.93
C GLY A 291 11.48 -6.31 -2.51
N PHE A 292 10.88 -5.68 -1.50
CA PHE A 292 11.19 -5.90 -0.08
C PHE A 292 10.12 -6.80 0.53
N THR A 293 10.32 -8.11 0.43
CA THR A 293 9.33 -9.11 0.86
C THR A 293 9.08 -9.06 2.36
N SER A 294 10.13 -8.89 3.19
CA SER A 294 9.97 -8.77 4.64
C SER A 294 9.12 -7.56 5.04
N ALA A 295 9.27 -6.41 4.37
CA ALA A 295 8.44 -5.23 4.63
C ALA A 295 6.94 -5.51 4.35
N ILE A 296 6.64 -6.24 3.28
CA ILE A 296 5.28 -6.67 2.94
C ILE A 296 4.75 -7.68 3.96
N GLU A 297 5.58 -8.62 4.41
CA GLU A 297 5.24 -9.61 5.43
C GLU A 297 4.92 -8.93 6.77
N GLU A 298 5.72 -7.95 7.21
CA GLU A 298 5.46 -7.14 8.40
C GLU A 298 4.12 -6.38 8.28
N LEU A 299 3.85 -5.75 7.14
CA LEU A 299 2.59 -5.05 6.89
C LEU A 299 1.39 -5.99 6.92
N CYS A 300 1.51 -7.17 6.31
CA CYS A 300 0.49 -8.21 6.35
C CYS A 300 0.25 -8.70 7.78
N ALA A 301 1.31 -9.00 8.54
CA ALA A 301 1.21 -9.47 9.92
C ALA A 301 0.61 -8.42 10.86
N GLU A 302 0.88 -7.14 10.62
CA GLU A 302 0.31 -6.02 11.36
C GLU A 302 -1.18 -5.84 11.07
N ASN A 303 -1.56 -5.90 9.80
CA ASN A 303 -2.85 -5.40 9.35
C ASN A 303 -3.88 -6.49 9.03
N TYR A 304 -3.49 -7.74 8.76
CA TYR A 304 -4.41 -8.80 8.36
C TYR A 304 -4.75 -9.75 9.50
N ASN A 305 -6.03 -9.93 9.75
CA ASN A 305 -6.59 -10.65 10.88
C ASN A 305 -7.59 -11.76 10.47
N ALA A 306 -7.60 -12.12 9.19
CA ALA A 306 -8.47 -13.15 8.64
C ALA A 306 -7.81 -13.88 7.46
N THR A 307 -8.35 -15.06 7.14
CA THR A 307 -7.91 -15.91 6.03
C THR A 307 -9.04 -16.09 5.03
N ILE A 308 -8.73 -16.03 3.74
CA ILE A 308 -9.65 -16.41 2.68
C ILE A 308 -9.72 -17.94 2.64
N THR A 309 -10.90 -18.50 2.84
CA THR A 309 -11.11 -19.96 2.90
C THR A 309 -11.74 -20.51 1.63
N HIS A 310 -12.47 -19.67 0.90
CA HIS A 310 -13.09 -19.99 -0.39
C HIS A 310 -13.01 -18.77 -1.30
N PHE A 311 -12.71 -19.01 -2.57
CA PHE A 311 -12.76 -17.99 -3.62
C PHE A 311 -13.20 -18.71 -4.89
N GLU A 312 -14.44 -18.47 -5.28
CA GLU A 312 -15.03 -19.05 -6.49
C GLU A 312 -15.44 -17.92 -7.43
N PRO A 313 -14.78 -17.81 -8.60
CA PRO A 313 -15.25 -16.90 -9.62
C PRO A 313 -16.51 -17.48 -10.25
N THR A 314 -17.66 -16.83 -10.04
CA THR A 314 -18.93 -17.19 -10.67
C THR A 314 -18.99 -16.68 -12.11
N HIS A 315 -18.33 -15.55 -12.37
CA HIS A 315 -18.08 -14.97 -13.69
C HIS A 315 -16.66 -14.34 -13.72
N SER A 316 -16.22 -13.75 -14.84
CA SER A 316 -14.92 -13.06 -14.90
C SER A 316 -14.78 -11.98 -13.83
N ASP A 317 -15.89 -11.30 -13.53
CA ASP A 317 -15.91 -10.11 -12.71
C ASP A 317 -16.75 -10.27 -11.43
N LEU A 318 -17.31 -11.45 -11.14
CA LEU A 318 -18.14 -11.70 -9.95
C LEU A 318 -17.65 -12.92 -9.20
N TRP A 319 -17.53 -12.81 -7.88
CA TRP A 319 -16.91 -13.82 -7.06
C TRP A 319 -17.68 -14.04 -5.75
N VAL A 320 -17.79 -15.32 -5.36
CA VAL A 320 -18.18 -15.70 -4.01
C VAL A 320 -16.91 -15.92 -3.20
N LEU A 321 -16.76 -15.12 -2.14
CA LEU A 321 -15.60 -15.11 -1.27
C LEU A 321 -16.02 -15.54 0.13
N ARG A 322 -15.22 -16.37 0.81
CA ARG A 322 -15.42 -16.67 2.23
C ARG A 322 -14.19 -16.35 3.04
N VAL A 323 -14.41 -15.76 4.20
CA VAL A 323 -13.37 -15.22 5.06
C VAL A 323 -13.57 -15.69 6.49
N ARG A 324 -12.53 -16.32 7.05
CA ARG A 324 -12.49 -16.75 8.45
C ARG A 324 -11.61 -15.81 9.27
N PRO A 325 -12.14 -15.11 10.30
CA PRO A 325 -11.29 -14.35 11.22
C PRO A 325 -10.38 -15.28 12.03
N ASP A 326 -9.21 -14.78 12.42
CA ASP A 326 -8.32 -15.53 13.33
C ASP A 326 -8.88 -15.64 14.75
N ARG A 327 -9.63 -14.60 15.16
CA ARG A 327 -10.18 -14.42 16.50
C ARG A 327 -11.49 -13.64 16.41
N GLY A 328 -12.39 -13.91 17.36
CA GLY A 328 -13.67 -13.22 17.47
C GLY A 328 -14.82 -14.02 16.85
N GLU A 329 -16.03 -13.63 17.22
CA GLU A 329 -17.26 -14.23 16.71
C GLU A 329 -17.67 -13.54 15.41
N ILE A 330 -18.29 -14.31 14.52
CA ILE A 330 -18.86 -13.81 13.26
C ILE A 330 -20.38 -13.67 13.32
N SER A 331 -20.95 -13.64 14.52
CA SER A 331 -22.38 -13.47 14.72
C SER A 331 -22.83 -12.16 14.08
N HIS A 332 -23.87 -12.25 13.25
CA HIS A 332 -24.46 -11.13 12.56
C HIS A 332 -25.94 -11.37 12.36
N LEU A 333 -26.70 -10.30 12.15
CA LEU A 333 -28.08 -10.42 11.69
C LEU A 333 -28.09 -10.47 10.16
N PRO A 334 -28.96 -11.28 9.54
CA PRO A 334 -29.17 -11.26 8.10
C PRO A 334 -29.40 -9.85 7.57
N GLY A 335 -28.60 -9.49 6.55
CA GLY A 335 -28.60 -8.18 5.91
C GLY A 335 -27.61 -7.16 6.46
N GLN A 336 -26.82 -7.52 7.46
CA GLN A 336 -25.69 -6.70 7.90
C GLN A 336 -24.48 -6.84 6.97
N TYR A 337 -23.54 -5.90 7.08
CA TYR A 337 -22.29 -5.86 6.32
C TYR A 337 -21.07 -5.87 7.24
N ALA A 338 -19.94 -6.28 6.69
CA ALA A 338 -18.62 -6.16 7.31
C ALA A 338 -17.65 -5.44 6.35
N SER A 339 -16.58 -4.87 6.91
CA SER A 339 -15.53 -4.26 6.09
C SER A 339 -14.46 -5.28 5.73
N LEU A 340 -14.13 -5.40 4.45
CA LEU A 340 -12.95 -6.11 3.97
C LEU A 340 -11.86 -5.11 3.57
N GLY A 341 -10.61 -5.52 3.67
CA GLY A 341 -9.49 -4.68 3.25
C GLY A 341 -8.24 -5.42 2.85
N LEU A 342 -7.44 -4.75 2.03
CA LEU A 342 -6.11 -5.15 1.59
C LEU A 342 -5.19 -3.94 1.69
N GLY A 343 -3.89 -4.17 1.79
CA GLY A 343 -2.90 -3.13 1.74
C GLY A 343 -2.72 -2.57 0.34
N TYR A 344 -2.36 -1.29 0.24
CA TYR A 344 -1.92 -0.73 -1.05
C TYR A 344 -0.64 -1.37 -1.57
N TRP A 345 0.11 -2.06 -0.70
CA TRP A 345 1.28 -2.86 -1.02
C TRP A 345 0.99 -4.11 -1.87
N GLU A 346 -0.26 -4.55 -1.94
CA GLU A 346 -0.67 -5.69 -2.76
C GLU A 346 -0.66 -5.35 -4.24
N ALA A 347 -0.26 -6.34 -5.05
CA ALA A 347 -0.35 -6.27 -6.50
C ALA A 347 -1.81 -6.15 -6.97
N ARG A 348 -1.99 -5.64 -8.18
CA ARG A 348 -3.28 -5.48 -8.86
C ARG A 348 -3.30 -6.32 -10.13
N VAL A 349 -4.48 -6.79 -10.51
CA VAL A 349 -4.67 -7.52 -11.78
C VAL A 349 -4.62 -6.61 -13.01
N ASP A 350 -4.81 -5.31 -12.82
CA ASP A 350 -4.78 -4.29 -13.85
C ASP A 350 -3.50 -3.44 -13.79
N ASP A 351 -3.23 -2.71 -14.87
CA ASP A 351 -2.09 -1.79 -15.00
C ASP A 351 -2.48 -0.34 -14.64
N ALA A 352 -3.54 -0.15 -13.85
CA ALA A 352 -4.00 1.19 -13.49
C ALA A 352 -3.06 1.86 -12.48
N GLU A 353 -2.63 3.07 -12.80
CA GLU A 353 -1.82 3.90 -11.92
C GLU A 353 -2.71 4.61 -10.89
N ASP A 354 -2.33 4.54 -9.61
CA ASP A 354 -2.94 5.32 -8.54
C ASP A 354 -1.99 6.47 -8.18
N PRO A 355 -2.33 7.73 -8.51
CA PRO A 355 -1.46 8.88 -8.26
C PRO A 355 -1.11 9.09 -6.78
N ARG A 356 -1.90 8.53 -5.86
CA ARG A 356 -1.68 8.63 -4.41
C ARG A 356 -1.04 7.38 -3.82
N LEU A 357 -0.60 6.44 -4.65
CA LEU A 357 -0.04 5.17 -4.19
C LEU A 357 1.18 5.38 -3.29
N GLU A 358 2.02 6.37 -3.58
CA GLU A 358 3.22 6.64 -2.79
C GLU A 358 2.89 7.05 -1.35
N GLU A 359 1.90 7.92 -1.17
CA GLU A 359 1.42 8.45 0.12
C GLU A 359 0.59 7.43 0.93
N GLN A 360 0.08 6.41 0.25
CA GLN A 360 -0.85 5.43 0.82
C GLN A 360 -0.31 4.01 0.84
N TRP A 361 0.91 3.77 0.35
CA TRP A 361 1.49 2.43 0.17
C TRP A 361 1.34 1.53 1.41
N GLU A 362 1.62 2.06 2.59
CA GLU A 362 1.56 1.33 3.87
C GLU A 362 0.17 1.29 4.51
N LYS A 363 -0.84 1.87 3.86
CA LYS A 363 -2.21 1.95 4.38
C LYS A 363 -3.06 0.81 3.85
N LEU A 364 -4.12 0.48 4.61
CA LEU A 364 -5.19 -0.39 4.14
C LEU A 364 -6.20 0.39 3.30
N VAL A 365 -6.54 -0.16 2.13
CA VAL A 365 -7.81 0.14 1.47
C VAL A 365 -8.90 -0.75 2.07
N ARG A 366 -10.02 -0.15 2.47
CA ARG A 366 -11.16 -0.84 3.09
C ARG A 366 -12.45 -0.50 2.37
N ARG A 367 -13.33 -1.48 2.18
CA ARG A 367 -14.70 -1.30 1.67
C ARG A 367 -15.67 -2.17 2.44
N SER A 368 -16.91 -1.71 2.54
CA SER A 368 -18.00 -2.46 3.15
C SER A 368 -18.61 -3.41 2.13
N TYR A 369 -18.90 -4.63 2.57
CA TYR A 369 -19.60 -5.64 1.79
C TYR A 369 -20.68 -6.28 2.64
N SER A 370 -21.91 -6.32 2.12
CA SER A 370 -23.01 -7.04 2.75
C SER A 370 -22.63 -8.51 2.90
N ILE A 371 -22.90 -9.04 4.09
CA ILE A 371 -22.66 -10.44 4.40
C ILE A 371 -23.73 -11.25 3.69
N SER A 372 -23.30 -12.17 2.84
CA SER A 372 -24.17 -13.14 2.19
C SER A 372 -24.29 -14.42 3.01
N SER A 373 -24.88 -15.46 2.43
CA SER A 373 -25.08 -16.72 3.12
C SER A 373 -24.93 -17.90 2.18
N ARG A 374 -24.18 -18.90 2.65
CA ARG A 374 -24.26 -20.25 2.13
C ARG A 374 -25.69 -20.71 2.37
N MET A 375 -26.56 -20.71 1.36
CA MET A 375 -27.98 -21.03 1.60
C MET A 375 -28.18 -22.43 2.16
N PHE A 376 -27.30 -23.36 1.79
CA PHE A 376 -27.31 -24.74 2.24
C PHE A 376 -25.99 -25.12 2.90
N ASP A 377 -26.06 -25.96 3.92
CA ASP A 377 -24.91 -26.60 4.56
C ASP A 377 -24.41 -27.81 3.75
N GLU A 378 -23.35 -28.46 4.22
CA GLU A 378 -22.74 -29.63 3.55
C GLU A 378 -23.68 -30.85 3.47
N HIS A 379 -24.74 -30.87 4.27
CA HIS A 379 -25.75 -31.93 4.30
C HIS A 379 -27.01 -31.56 3.48
N GLY A 380 -27.03 -30.36 2.90
CA GLY A 380 -28.14 -29.85 2.11
C GLY A 380 -29.30 -29.30 2.93
N TYR A 381 -29.14 -29.05 4.24
CA TYR A 381 -30.11 -28.30 5.04
C TYR A 381 -29.89 -26.79 4.90
N LEU A 382 -30.91 -25.99 5.22
CA LEU A 382 -30.73 -24.54 5.30
C LEU A 382 -29.66 -24.21 6.34
N SER A 383 -28.68 -23.39 5.97
CA SER A 383 -27.61 -23.02 6.90
C SER A 383 -28.16 -22.27 8.11
N GLY A 384 -27.68 -22.66 9.29
CA GLY A 384 -27.95 -21.99 10.55
C GLY A 384 -26.80 -21.07 10.98
N GLU A 385 -27.00 -20.36 12.09
CA GLU A 385 -25.96 -19.55 12.73
C GLU A 385 -24.97 -20.40 13.57
N GLU A 386 -25.37 -21.61 13.96
CA GLU A 386 -24.55 -22.49 14.79
C GLU A 386 -23.40 -23.12 13.99
N GLY A 387 -22.17 -22.96 14.48
CA GLY A 387 -20.98 -23.61 13.89
C GLY A 387 -20.43 -22.94 12.63
N VAL A 388 -20.95 -21.78 12.23
CA VAL A 388 -20.36 -21.00 11.13
C VAL A 388 -19.07 -20.35 11.63
N GLU A 389 -17.95 -20.65 10.96
CA GLU A 389 -16.64 -20.06 11.25
C GLU A 389 -16.21 -19.02 10.21
N GLU A 390 -17.00 -18.81 9.16
CA GLU A 390 -16.66 -17.96 8.02
C GLU A 390 -17.79 -17.02 7.62
N LEU A 391 -17.46 -15.80 7.19
CA LEU A 391 -18.39 -14.89 6.54
C LEU A 391 -18.31 -15.06 5.02
N GLU A 392 -19.46 -15.17 4.36
CA GLU A 392 -19.56 -15.21 2.91
C GLU A 392 -19.88 -13.82 2.34
N PHE A 393 -19.26 -13.48 1.22
CA PHE A 393 -19.45 -12.23 0.50
C PHE A 393 -19.66 -12.52 -0.98
N TYR A 394 -20.48 -11.69 -1.64
CA TYR A 394 -20.63 -11.69 -3.08
C TYR A 394 -20.12 -10.36 -3.64
N ILE A 395 -19.02 -10.41 -4.39
CA ILE A 395 -18.21 -9.25 -4.73
C ILE A 395 -18.05 -9.13 -6.23
N VAL A 396 -18.08 -7.90 -6.74
CA VAL A 396 -17.81 -7.57 -8.14
C VAL A 396 -16.43 -6.92 -8.29
N LEU A 397 -15.68 -7.31 -9.32
CA LEU A 397 -14.50 -6.61 -9.80
C LEU A 397 -14.95 -5.29 -10.41
N VAL A 398 -14.41 -4.19 -9.87
CA VAL A 398 -14.67 -2.85 -10.41
C VAL A 398 -13.47 -2.49 -11.28
N PRO A 399 -13.64 -2.35 -12.60
CA PRO A 399 -12.55 -1.90 -13.47
C PRO A 399 -12.24 -0.42 -13.22
N PRO A 400 -11.00 0.02 -13.47
CA PRO A 400 -10.63 1.42 -13.44
C PRO A 400 -11.35 2.23 -14.54
N THR A 401 -11.66 3.48 -14.23
CA THR A 401 -12.15 4.49 -15.18
C THR A 401 -11.26 5.74 -15.12
N GLU A 402 -11.39 6.65 -16.08
CA GLU A 402 -10.62 7.91 -16.08
C GLU A 402 -10.80 8.69 -14.76
N ASP A 403 -12.00 8.68 -14.19
CA ASP A 403 -12.33 9.41 -12.97
C ASP A 403 -12.12 8.62 -11.66
N ASN A 404 -11.88 7.30 -11.73
CA ASN A 404 -11.85 6.46 -10.53
C ASN A 404 -10.98 5.22 -10.71
N VAL A 405 -9.99 5.07 -9.83
CA VAL A 405 -9.14 3.87 -9.73
C VAL A 405 -9.53 3.08 -8.48
N PRO A 406 -10.26 1.96 -8.61
CA PRO A 406 -10.75 1.19 -7.46
C PRO A 406 -9.61 0.59 -6.66
N GLY A 407 -9.47 0.96 -5.39
CA GLY A 407 -8.33 0.52 -4.58
C GLY A 407 -8.35 -0.97 -4.21
N LEU A 408 -9.52 -1.58 -3.99
CA LEU A 408 -9.63 -2.91 -3.36
C LEU A 408 -9.81 -4.07 -4.35
N THR A 409 -10.86 -4.06 -5.18
CA THR A 409 -11.28 -5.26 -5.92
C THR A 409 -10.25 -5.75 -6.95
N PRO A 410 -9.47 -4.88 -7.63
CA PRO A 410 -8.39 -5.35 -8.51
C PRO A 410 -7.21 -6.01 -7.77
N ARG A 411 -7.02 -5.70 -6.48
CA ARG A 411 -6.05 -6.40 -5.61
C ARG A 411 -6.62 -7.72 -5.12
N LEU A 412 -7.90 -7.72 -4.76
CA LEU A 412 -8.63 -8.92 -4.33
C LEU A 412 -8.69 -9.98 -5.44
N ALA A 413 -8.76 -9.57 -6.71
CA ALA A 413 -8.77 -10.45 -7.88
C ALA A 413 -7.56 -11.41 -7.96
N LEU A 414 -6.43 -11.02 -7.38
CA LEU A 414 -5.20 -11.83 -7.38
C LEU A 414 -5.10 -12.79 -6.19
N LYS A 415 -6.01 -12.67 -5.21
CA LYS A 415 -6.00 -13.49 -4.00
C LYS A 415 -6.52 -14.90 -4.27
N ARG A 416 -6.12 -15.83 -3.40
CA ARG A 416 -6.47 -17.25 -3.44
C ARG A 416 -6.88 -17.76 -2.07
N PRO A 417 -7.58 -18.90 -1.98
CA PRO A 417 -7.76 -19.58 -0.70
C PRO A 417 -6.41 -19.84 -0.01
N GLY A 418 -6.34 -19.53 1.28
CA GLY A 418 -5.11 -19.53 2.09
C GLY A 418 -4.50 -18.14 2.29
N ASP A 419 -4.80 -17.19 1.42
CA ASP A 419 -4.26 -15.83 1.54
C ASP A 419 -4.89 -15.05 2.71
N ARG A 420 -4.11 -14.09 3.21
CA ARG A 420 -4.47 -13.22 4.33
C ARG A 420 -5.23 -11.98 3.85
N ILE A 421 -6.18 -11.52 4.65
CA ILE A 421 -7.00 -10.33 4.38
C ILE A 421 -7.37 -9.62 5.70
N TYR A 422 -7.68 -8.32 5.62
CA TYR A 422 -8.29 -7.61 6.74
C TYR A 422 -9.81 -7.82 6.75
N LEU A 423 -10.35 -8.16 7.92
CA LEU A 423 -11.78 -8.18 8.23
C LEU A 423 -12.04 -7.22 9.41
N GLY A 424 -12.93 -6.26 9.19
CA GLY A 424 -13.33 -5.27 10.19
C GLY A 424 -13.91 -5.95 11.44
N PRO A 425 -13.54 -5.50 12.65
CA PRO A 425 -13.93 -6.17 13.91
C PRO A 425 -15.41 -5.97 14.27
N LYS A 426 -16.16 -5.19 13.49
CA LYS A 426 -17.57 -4.86 13.74
C LYS A 426 -18.38 -5.16 12.50
N VAL A 427 -19.43 -5.94 12.71
CA VAL A 427 -20.54 -6.05 11.78
C VAL A 427 -21.48 -4.86 12.03
N ALA A 428 -22.00 -4.26 10.96
CA ALA A 428 -22.85 -3.08 11.00
C ALA A 428 -24.01 -3.18 10.01
N GLY A 429 -24.96 -2.25 10.08
CA GLY A 429 -26.14 -2.22 9.22
C GLY A 429 -27.44 -2.38 10.00
N ARG A 430 -28.49 -1.72 9.50
CA ARG A 430 -29.86 -1.80 10.01
C ARG A 430 -30.82 -2.48 9.04
N TYR A 431 -30.33 -2.75 7.83
CA TYR A 431 -31.02 -3.49 6.79
C TYR A 431 -31.19 -4.94 7.23
N THR A 432 -32.23 -5.22 8.04
CA THR A 432 -32.43 -6.51 8.71
C THR A 432 -33.90 -6.90 8.68
N LEU A 433 -34.17 -8.16 9.01
CA LEU A 433 -35.53 -8.70 9.11
C LEU A 433 -36.34 -8.25 10.34
N ALA A 434 -35.86 -7.26 11.11
CA ALA A 434 -36.50 -6.86 12.37
C ALA A 434 -37.94 -6.31 12.22
N ALA A 435 -38.34 -5.92 11.00
CA ALA A 435 -39.70 -5.48 10.68
C ALA A 435 -40.66 -6.65 10.39
N VAL A 436 -40.14 -7.78 9.91
CA VAL A 436 -40.93 -8.96 9.56
C VAL A 436 -41.25 -9.76 10.82
N THR A 437 -42.39 -9.44 11.43
CA THR A 437 -42.86 -10.09 12.67
C THR A 437 -44.01 -11.06 12.44
N ASP A 438 -44.77 -10.88 11.35
CA ASP A 438 -45.87 -11.76 10.97
C ASP A 438 -45.37 -12.84 9.99
N PRO A 439 -45.45 -14.15 10.34
CA PRO A 439 -45.02 -15.23 9.46
C PRO A 439 -45.90 -15.39 8.20
N LEU A 440 -47.02 -14.68 8.08
CA LEU A 440 -47.90 -14.69 6.90
C LEU A 440 -47.75 -13.46 6.00
N SER A 441 -46.98 -12.44 6.44
CA SER A 441 -46.72 -11.25 5.64
C SER A 441 -45.99 -11.56 4.32
N THR A 442 -46.21 -10.75 3.30
CA THR A 442 -45.46 -10.84 2.04
C THR A 442 -44.08 -10.19 2.21
N VAL A 443 -43.03 -10.84 1.72
CA VAL A 443 -41.67 -10.28 1.71
C VAL A 443 -41.11 -10.25 0.29
N LEU A 444 -40.75 -9.05 -0.18
CA LEU A 444 -40.20 -8.83 -1.51
C LEU A 444 -38.74 -8.39 -1.41
N PHE A 445 -37.84 -9.11 -2.07
CA PHE A 445 -36.42 -8.81 -2.17
C PHE A 445 -36.12 -8.38 -3.60
N PHE A 446 -35.73 -7.11 -3.79
CA PHE A 446 -35.42 -6.54 -5.09
C PHE A 446 -33.97 -6.07 -5.13
N SER A 447 -33.18 -6.65 -6.03
CA SER A 447 -31.76 -6.33 -6.08
C SER A 447 -31.16 -6.22 -7.47
N THR A 448 -30.01 -5.55 -7.56
CA THR A 448 -29.21 -5.50 -8.79
C THR A 448 -27.80 -6.04 -8.53
N GLY A 449 -27.33 -6.98 -9.35
CA GLY A 449 -25.98 -7.56 -9.23
C GLY A 449 -25.71 -8.11 -7.83
N THR A 450 -24.61 -7.66 -7.21
CA THR A 450 -24.20 -8.10 -5.85
C THR A 450 -25.15 -7.65 -4.74
N GLY A 451 -26.15 -6.81 -5.03
CA GLY A 451 -27.21 -6.48 -4.06
C GLY A 451 -28.06 -7.67 -3.62
N GLU A 452 -27.96 -8.82 -4.30
CA GLU A 452 -28.56 -10.10 -3.86
C GLU A 452 -27.90 -10.63 -2.57
N ALA A 453 -26.65 -10.23 -2.29
CA ALA A 453 -25.85 -10.73 -1.17
C ALA A 453 -26.61 -10.74 0.18
N PRO A 454 -27.13 -9.60 0.70
CA PRO A 454 -27.84 -9.58 1.98
C PRO A 454 -29.14 -10.39 1.95
N HIS A 455 -29.81 -10.47 0.79
CA HIS A 455 -31.09 -11.16 0.65
C HIS A 455 -30.96 -12.66 0.82
N ASN A 456 -29.83 -13.25 0.42
CA ASN A 456 -29.57 -14.69 0.60
C ASN A 456 -29.68 -15.10 2.07
N ALA A 457 -29.04 -14.34 2.97
CA ALA A 457 -29.13 -14.59 4.41
C ALA A 457 -30.57 -14.39 4.93
N MET A 458 -31.26 -13.36 4.45
CA MET A 458 -32.62 -13.05 4.88
C MET A 458 -33.63 -14.14 4.45
N VAL A 459 -33.56 -14.60 3.20
CA VAL A 459 -34.40 -15.68 2.68
C VAL A 459 -34.21 -16.95 3.51
N VAL A 460 -32.96 -17.35 3.74
CA VAL A 460 -32.62 -18.53 4.54
C VAL A 460 -33.21 -18.42 5.94
N GLU A 461 -33.07 -17.26 6.59
CA GLU A 461 -33.57 -17.03 7.94
C GLU A 461 -35.10 -17.08 8.03
N LEU A 462 -35.81 -16.48 7.07
CA LEU A 462 -37.28 -16.54 7.00
C LEU A 462 -37.76 -17.98 6.85
N LEU A 463 -37.18 -18.73 5.92
CA LEU A 463 -37.54 -20.12 5.65
C LEU A 463 -37.22 -21.02 6.86
N ARG A 464 -36.06 -20.82 7.50
CA ARG A 464 -35.65 -21.55 8.72
C ARG A 464 -36.59 -21.30 9.89
N LYS A 465 -37.09 -20.08 10.05
CA LYS A 465 -38.09 -19.69 11.06
C LYS A 465 -39.53 -20.12 10.72
N GLY A 466 -39.74 -20.77 9.58
CA GLY A 466 -41.04 -21.28 9.18
C GLY A 466 -42.00 -20.21 8.68
N HIS A 467 -41.49 -19.13 8.09
CA HIS A 467 -42.30 -18.13 7.40
C HIS A 467 -43.13 -18.79 6.27
N ARG A 468 -44.43 -18.50 6.22
CA ARG A 468 -45.39 -19.14 5.30
C ARG A 468 -46.02 -18.17 4.30
N GLY A 469 -45.86 -16.87 4.52
CA GLY A 469 -46.26 -15.84 3.56
C GLY A 469 -45.43 -15.90 2.27
N PRO A 470 -45.88 -15.23 1.19
CA PRO A 470 -45.15 -15.20 -0.07
C PRO A 470 -43.80 -14.49 0.07
N ILE A 471 -42.75 -15.13 -0.43
CA ILE A 471 -41.41 -14.55 -0.54
C ILE A 471 -41.03 -14.51 -2.01
N LEU A 472 -40.74 -13.33 -2.56
CA LEU A 472 -40.22 -13.17 -3.92
C LEU A 472 -38.85 -12.52 -3.87
N SER A 473 -37.85 -13.15 -4.48
CA SER A 473 -36.55 -12.55 -4.74
C SER A 473 -36.39 -12.30 -6.23
N ALA A 474 -36.36 -11.02 -6.63
CA ALA A 474 -36.17 -10.59 -8.01
C ALA A 474 -34.83 -9.86 -8.16
N VAL A 475 -33.98 -10.37 -9.06
CA VAL A 475 -32.59 -9.94 -9.18
C VAL A 475 -32.30 -9.54 -10.62
N SER A 476 -31.98 -8.26 -10.81
CA SER A 476 -31.60 -7.71 -12.12
C SER A 476 -30.09 -7.76 -12.33
N VAL A 477 -29.66 -8.39 -13.41
CA VAL A 477 -28.24 -8.55 -13.77
C VAL A 477 -27.99 -8.19 -15.23
N ARG A 478 -26.74 -8.23 -15.69
CA ARG A 478 -26.44 -8.00 -17.11
C ARG A 478 -26.74 -9.26 -17.89
N GLU A 479 -26.16 -10.37 -17.48
CA GLU A 479 -26.19 -11.66 -18.18
C GLU A 479 -26.55 -12.80 -17.21
N TRP A 480 -26.98 -13.94 -17.73
CA TRP A 480 -27.29 -15.13 -16.92
C TRP A 480 -26.12 -15.57 -16.05
N ALA A 481 -24.89 -15.39 -16.55
CA ALA A 481 -23.66 -15.75 -15.85
C ALA A 481 -23.40 -14.92 -14.57
N ASP A 482 -24.05 -13.77 -14.42
CA ASP A 482 -23.93 -12.91 -13.23
C ASP A 482 -24.78 -13.40 -12.03
N LEU A 483 -25.57 -14.46 -12.20
CA LEU A 483 -26.44 -15.00 -11.14
C LEU A 483 -25.70 -16.07 -10.31
N GLY A 484 -24.82 -15.63 -9.42
CA GLY A 484 -23.97 -16.50 -8.60
C GLY A 484 -24.72 -17.52 -7.74
N TYR A 485 -25.99 -17.26 -7.41
CA TYR A 485 -26.82 -18.11 -6.54
C TYR A 485 -28.00 -18.77 -7.27
N LEU A 486 -28.06 -18.73 -8.61
CA LEU A 486 -29.21 -19.24 -9.38
C LEU A 486 -29.59 -20.67 -9.01
N LYS A 487 -28.59 -21.57 -8.90
CA LYS A 487 -28.84 -22.98 -8.58
C LYS A 487 -29.48 -23.13 -7.21
N GLN A 488 -28.96 -22.42 -6.21
CA GLN A 488 -29.42 -22.45 -4.84
C GLN A 488 -30.86 -21.91 -4.74
N HIS A 489 -31.16 -20.83 -5.46
CA HIS A 489 -32.51 -20.28 -5.52
C HIS A 489 -33.51 -21.23 -6.16
N ARG A 490 -33.15 -21.91 -7.27
CA ARG A 490 -34.04 -22.93 -7.87
C ARG A 490 -34.29 -24.09 -6.92
N GLU A 491 -33.28 -24.52 -6.17
CA GLU A 491 -33.43 -25.55 -5.15
C GLU A 491 -34.35 -25.10 -3.99
N LEU A 492 -34.31 -23.82 -3.60
CA LEU A 492 -35.27 -23.27 -2.64
C LEU A 492 -36.70 -23.28 -3.18
N GLU A 493 -36.93 -22.90 -4.44
CA GLU A 493 -38.27 -22.92 -5.05
C GLU A 493 -38.86 -24.34 -5.10
N GLU A 494 -38.04 -25.36 -5.37
CA GLU A 494 -38.48 -26.76 -5.35
C GLU A 494 -38.90 -27.22 -3.95
N ARG A 495 -38.26 -26.68 -2.90
CA ARG A 495 -38.47 -27.08 -1.50
C ARG A 495 -39.57 -26.30 -0.79
N TYR A 496 -39.80 -25.05 -1.17
CA TYR A 496 -40.68 -24.12 -0.47
C TYR A 496 -41.71 -23.51 -1.42
N ALA A 497 -42.95 -23.97 -1.33
CA ALA A 497 -44.04 -23.54 -2.22
C ALA A 497 -44.41 -22.04 -2.10
N ASN A 498 -44.00 -21.37 -1.02
CA ASN A 498 -44.19 -19.94 -0.81
C ASN A 498 -42.99 -19.07 -1.24
N TYR A 499 -41.94 -19.68 -1.78
CA TYR A 499 -40.74 -18.98 -2.26
C TYR A 499 -40.72 -18.91 -3.79
N HIS A 500 -40.37 -17.75 -4.33
CA HIS A 500 -40.26 -17.49 -5.76
C HIS A 500 -38.95 -16.75 -6.07
N TYR A 501 -38.29 -17.13 -7.15
CA TYR A 501 -37.07 -16.51 -7.65
C TYR A 501 -37.22 -16.04 -9.10
N LEU A 502 -37.05 -14.73 -9.30
CA LEU A 502 -37.19 -14.06 -10.58
C LEU A 502 -35.85 -13.45 -11.01
N PRO A 503 -35.02 -14.19 -11.76
CA PRO A 503 -33.84 -13.62 -12.38
C PRO A 503 -34.22 -12.78 -13.60
N MET A 504 -33.60 -11.61 -13.73
CA MET A 504 -33.91 -10.61 -14.76
C MET A 504 -32.62 -10.11 -15.43
N PRO A 505 -32.01 -10.89 -16.34
CA PRO A 505 -30.90 -10.40 -17.14
C PRO A 505 -31.36 -9.32 -18.11
N THR A 506 -30.51 -8.34 -18.36
CA THR A 506 -30.85 -7.12 -19.14
C THR A 506 -30.12 -7.01 -20.47
N ARG A 507 -29.19 -7.92 -20.76
CA ARG A 507 -28.35 -7.92 -21.98
C ARG A 507 -28.39 -9.23 -22.76
N GLU A 508 -29.17 -10.20 -22.30
CA GLU A 508 -29.34 -11.48 -23.01
C GLU A 508 -30.17 -11.29 -24.29
N PRO A 509 -29.74 -11.81 -25.44
CA PRO A 509 -30.41 -11.58 -26.71
C PRO A 509 -31.80 -12.26 -26.79
N ASP A 510 -32.01 -13.31 -26.00
CA ASP A 510 -33.22 -14.13 -25.96
C ASP A 510 -34.19 -13.73 -24.83
N VAL A 511 -33.80 -12.80 -23.96
CA VAL A 511 -34.62 -12.35 -22.82
C VAL A 511 -35.08 -10.90 -23.03
N PRO A 512 -36.40 -10.63 -22.98
CA PRO A 512 -36.89 -9.26 -23.02
C PRO A 512 -36.32 -8.43 -21.87
N LYS A 513 -35.66 -7.33 -22.21
CA LYS A 513 -35.06 -6.43 -21.24
C LYS A 513 -36.13 -5.84 -20.32
N ARG A 514 -36.06 -6.20 -19.04
CA ARG A 514 -36.98 -5.75 -17.99
C ARG A 514 -36.20 -5.23 -16.78
N TYR A 515 -36.78 -4.27 -16.09
CA TYR A 515 -36.23 -3.67 -14.86
C TYR A 515 -37.18 -3.89 -13.69
N ILE A 516 -36.69 -3.85 -12.45
CA ILE A 516 -37.50 -4.10 -11.25
C ILE A 516 -38.74 -3.20 -11.18
N GLN A 517 -38.64 -1.94 -11.62
CA GLN A 517 -39.77 -1.01 -11.70
C GLN A 517 -40.96 -1.58 -12.49
N SER A 518 -40.70 -2.37 -13.54
CA SER A 518 -41.75 -3.00 -14.37
C SER A 518 -42.60 -4.00 -13.58
N LEU A 519 -42.04 -4.64 -12.54
CA LEU A 519 -42.79 -5.56 -11.68
C LEU A 519 -43.94 -4.85 -10.95
N ILE A 520 -43.76 -3.55 -10.68
CA ILE A 520 -44.72 -2.72 -9.95
C ILE A 520 -45.71 -2.05 -10.91
N THR A 521 -45.25 -1.61 -12.08
CA THR A 521 -46.08 -0.88 -13.06
C THR A 521 -46.90 -1.80 -13.97
N GLU A 522 -46.39 -2.97 -14.34
CA GLU A 522 -47.04 -3.90 -15.28
C GLU A 522 -47.97 -4.91 -14.56
N GLY A 523 -48.00 -4.92 -13.23
CA GLY A 523 -48.84 -5.86 -12.46
C GLY A 523 -48.32 -7.31 -12.44
N THR A 524 -47.07 -7.53 -12.86
CA THR A 524 -46.39 -8.84 -12.93
C THR A 524 -46.46 -9.61 -11.62
N LEU A 525 -46.34 -8.92 -10.48
CA LEU A 525 -46.44 -9.54 -9.15
C LEU A 525 -47.77 -10.28 -8.97
N THR A 526 -48.87 -9.65 -9.37
CA THR A 526 -50.21 -10.24 -9.24
C THR A 526 -50.45 -11.30 -10.30
N SER A 527 -50.10 -11.04 -11.57
CA SER A 527 -50.42 -11.94 -12.68
C SER A 527 -49.62 -13.24 -12.64
N ASP A 528 -48.34 -13.16 -12.31
CA ASP A 528 -47.41 -14.28 -12.48
C ASP A 528 -47.17 -15.03 -11.16
N TYR A 529 -47.27 -14.32 -10.02
CA TYR A 529 -46.97 -14.86 -8.69
C TYR A 529 -48.16 -14.81 -7.73
N GLY A 530 -49.29 -14.23 -8.12
CA GLY A 530 -50.46 -14.10 -7.25
C GLY A 530 -50.23 -13.16 -6.06
N ILE A 531 -49.20 -12.32 -6.10
CA ILE A 531 -48.83 -11.41 -5.01
C ILE A 531 -49.54 -10.07 -5.20
N THR A 532 -50.36 -9.68 -4.23
CA THR A 532 -50.96 -8.34 -4.18
C THR A 532 -50.15 -7.45 -3.23
N LEU A 533 -49.75 -6.27 -3.72
CA LEU A 533 -49.06 -5.27 -2.89
C LEU A 533 -50.03 -4.67 -1.87
N ASP A 534 -49.76 -4.94 -0.61
CA ASP A 534 -50.52 -4.41 0.54
C ASP A 534 -49.55 -3.75 1.52
N PRO A 535 -49.55 -2.42 1.68
CA PRO A 535 -48.66 -1.73 2.60
C PRO A 535 -48.77 -2.20 4.07
N GLU A 536 -49.91 -2.75 4.49
CA GLU A 536 -50.07 -3.20 5.88
C GLU A 536 -49.41 -4.57 6.13
N HIS A 537 -49.30 -5.39 5.07
CA HIS A 537 -48.85 -6.78 5.16
C HIS A 537 -47.67 -7.14 4.24
N THR A 538 -47.08 -6.17 3.54
CA THR A 538 -45.96 -6.37 2.62
C THR A 538 -44.73 -5.60 3.07
N ASN A 539 -43.60 -6.30 3.23
CA ASN A 539 -42.29 -5.70 3.46
C ASN A 539 -41.46 -5.80 2.19
N VAL A 540 -40.86 -4.69 1.76
CA VAL A 540 -40.03 -4.63 0.55
C VAL A 540 -38.61 -4.25 0.93
N TYR A 541 -37.66 -5.04 0.46
CA TYR A 541 -36.23 -4.93 0.72
C TYR A 541 -35.52 -4.64 -0.61
N LEU A 542 -34.93 -3.44 -0.72
CA LEU A 542 -34.22 -2.96 -1.91
C LEU A 542 -32.71 -2.95 -1.66
N CYS A 543 -31.90 -3.60 -2.48
CA CYS A 543 -30.44 -3.50 -2.36
C CYS A 543 -29.78 -3.51 -3.73
N GLY A 544 -29.06 -2.45 -4.09
CA GLY A 544 -28.58 -2.32 -5.45
C GLY A 544 -28.49 -0.87 -5.91
N ASN A 545 -28.66 -0.69 -7.23
CA ASN A 545 -28.24 0.52 -7.92
C ASN A 545 -29.06 1.69 -7.38
N PRO A 546 -28.44 2.82 -6.99
CA PRO A 546 -29.17 3.97 -6.50
C PRO A 546 -30.29 4.43 -7.44
N SER A 547 -30.13 4.31 -8.76
CA SER A 547 -31.19 4.61 -9.73
C SER A 547 -32.33 3.57 -9.76
N MET A 548 -32.09 2.33 -9.34
CA MET A 548 -33.15 1.34 -9.13
C MET A 548 -33.93 1.65 -7.85
N ILE A 549 -33.23 2.03 -6.77
CA ILE A 549 -33.86 2.35 -5.49
C ILE A 549 -34.65 3.66 -5.62
N GLY A 550 -33.99 4.74 -6.03
CA GLY A 550 -34.54 6.08 -6.24
C GLY A 550 -35.04 6.75 -4.96
N LEU A 551 -34.15 6.92 -3.99
CA LEU A 551 -34.47 7.60 -2.74
C LEU A 551 -34.72 9.10 -2.99
N PRO A 552 -35.72 9.70 -2.33
CA PRO A 552 -35.94 11.13 -2.39
C PRO A 552 -34.88 11.89 -1.57
N GLU A 553 -34.54 13.08 -2.02
CA GLU A 553 -33.73 14.04 -1.27
C GLU A 553 -34.63 15.15 -0.69
N GLU A 554 -34.29 15.65 0.49
CA GLU A 554 -34.99 16.79 1.09
C GLU A 554 -34.41 18.10 0.53
N VAL A 555 -35.20 18.83 -0.25
CA VAL A 555 -34.86 20.15 -0.80
C VAL A 555 -35.88 21.16 -0.29
N ASP A 556 -35.42 22.13 0.50
CA ASP A 556 -36.27 23.17 1.13
C ASP A 556 -37.46 22.61 1.94
N GLY A 557 -37.28 21.46 2.59
CA GLY A 557 -38.31 20.79 3.39
C GLY A 557 -39.35 20.02 2.57
N VAL A 558 -39.10 19.82 1.27
CA VAL A 558 -39.93 19.01 0.37
C VAL A 558 -39.10 17.82 -0.11
N GLU A 559 -39.68 16.62 -0.05
CA GLU A 559 -39.07 15.43 -0.64
C GLU A 559 -39.16 15.50 -2.18
N VAL A 560 -38.01 15.44 -2.84
CA VAL A 560 -37.88 15.45 -4.30
C VAL A 560 -37.25 14.13 -4.75
N PHE A 561 -37.96 13.39 -5.59
CA PHE A 561 -37.45 12.16 -6.19
C PHE A 561 -36.45 12.45 -7.32
N PRO A 562 -35.49 11.53 -7.58
CA PRO A 562 -34.57 11.65 -8.69
C PRO A 562 -35.28 11.70 -10.06
N GLU A 563 -34.60 12.23 -11.09
CA GLU A 563 -35.16 12.29 -12.46
C GLU A 563 -35.50 10.89 -13.02
N THR A 564 -34.68 9.89 -12.70
CA THR A 564 -34.97 8.49 -13.04
C THR A 564 -35.87 7.88 -11.96
N THR A 565 -37.10 7.51 -12.34
CA THR A 565 -38.06 6.87 -11.44
C THR A 565 -37.51 5.57 -10.85
N GLY A 566 -37.35 5.55 -9.53
CA GLY A 566 -36.97 4.37 -8.77
C GLY A 566 -38.16 3.60 -8.21
N VAL A 567 -37.86 2.47 -7.58
CA VAL A 567 -38.86 1.60 -6.93
C VAL A 567 -39.53 2.30 -5.74
N VAL A 568 -38.79 3.12 -4.99
CA VAL A 568 -39.31 3.81 -3.81
C VAL A 568 -40.44 4.77 -4.19
N GLU A 569 -40.27 5.58 -5.25
CA GLU A 569 -41.30 6.49 -5.76
C GLU A 569 -42.60 5.73 -6.11
N LEU A 570 -42.47 4.62 -6.84
CA LEU A 570 -43.61 3.81 -7.28
C LEU A 570 -44.37 3.16 -6.12
N LEU A 571 -43.67 2.71 -5.08
CA LEU A 571 -44.27 2.10 -3.90
C LEU A 571 -44.84 3.15 -2.94
N ALA A 572 -44.20 4.31 -2.80
CA ALA A 572 -44.73 5.44 -2.04
C ALA A 572 -46.09 5.89 -2.59
N ALA A 573 -46.23 5.97 -3.92
CA ALA A 573 -47.51 6.25 -4.57
C ALA A 573 -48.61 5.19 -4.29
N LYS A 574 -48.23 4.01 -3.82
CA LYS A 574 -49.13 2.91 -3.41
C LYS A 574 -49.32 2.83 -1.88
N GLY A 575 -48.84 3.80 -1.12
CA GLY A 575 -49.03 3.90 0.33
C GLY A 575 -47.96 3.18 1.17
N PHE A 576 -46.87 2.72 0.55
CA PHE A 576 -45.71 2.23 1.29
C PHE A 576 -44.92 3.41 1.88
N SER A 577 -44.18 3.15 2.96
CA SER A 577 -43.42 4.15 3.70
C SER A 577 -41.96 3.73 3.84
N ILE A 578 -41.07 4.70 3.65
CA ILE A 578 -39.62 4.50 3.76
C ILE A 578 -39.26 4.23 5.22
N ASP A 579 -38.44 3.20 5.44
CA ASP A 579 -37.92 2.88 6.77
C ASP A 579 -36.79 3.86 7.14
N HIS A 580 -37.05 4.70 8.14
CA HIS A 580 -36.10 5.67 8.65
C HIS A 580 -35.72 5.38 10.09
N ARG A 581 -34.59 5.94 10.55
CA ARG A 581 -34.05 5.74 11.91
C ARG A 581 -35.07 5.99 13.04
N LYS A 582 -36.07 6.86 12.84
CA LYS A 582 -37.05 7.25 13.86
C LYS A 582 -38.47 6.76 13.56
N GLN A 583 -38.74 6.26 12.36
CA GLN A 583 -40.06 5.83 11.93
C GLN A 583 -39.91 4.54 11.14
N ARG A 584 -40.46 3.46 11.69
CA ARG A 584 -40.45 2.16 11.01
C ARG A 584 -41.38 2.21 9.82
N GLY A 585 -40.81 1.98 8.64
CA GLY A 585 -41.53 1.82 7.39
C GLY A 585 -41.58 0.35 6.96
N ASN A 586 -42.08 0.13 5.75
CA ASN A 586 -42.15 -1.18 5.10
C ASN A 586 -41.35 -1.22 3.78
N LEU A 587 -40.64 -0.13 3.46
CA LEU A 587 -39.59 -0.09 2.43
C LEU A 587 -38.23 0.03 3.12
N HIS A 588 -37.49 -1.07 3.13
CA HIS A 588 -36.13 -1.13 3.63
C HIS A 588 -35.16 -1.05 2.46
N PHE A 589 -34.06 -0.32 2.60
CA PHE A 589 -33.09 -0.18 1.52
C PHE A 589 -31.63 -0.14 2.00
N GLU A 590 -30.71 -0.54 1.13
CA GLU A 590 -29.26 -0.38 1.28
C GLU A 590 -28.62 -0.11 -0.09
N GLU A 591 -27.83 0.97 -0.18
CA GLU A 591 -27.04 1.31 -1.37
C GLU A 591 -25.68 0.60 -1.33
N TYR A 592 -25.15 0.17 -2.48
CA TYR A 592 -23.89 -0.62 -2.53
C TYR A 592 -22.65 0.16 -2.98
N TRP A 593 -22.76 1.46 -3.32
CA TRP A 593 -21.61 2.36 -3.53
C TRP A 593 -21.90 3.80 -3.11
#